data_AF-A0A2G2LHN1-F1
#
_entry.id   AF-A0A2G2LHN1-F1
#
_cell.length_a   1.000
_cell.length_b   1.000
_cell.length_c   1.000
_cell.angle_alpha   90.00
_cell.angle_beta   90.00
_cell.angle_gamma   90.00
#
_symmetry.space_group_name_H-M   'P 1'
#
loop_
_entity.id
_entity.type
_entity.pdbx_description
1 polymer ?
#
loop_
_entity_poly.entity_id
_entity_poly.type
_entity_poly.pdbx_seq_one_letter_code
_entity_poly.pdbx_strand_id
1 'polypeptide(L)'
;MTTVLEKPAASASIYRVGMSLGIFLAVSFALCVALGLLVPGAHMYQSWLPLLPGVTWISLPSFLLGLIESFAYGWYIALVFVPIYNFFAPKAQK
;
A
#
# COMPACT_ATOMS: atom_id res chain seq x y z
N MET A 1 9.04 -11.18 35.91
CA MET A 1 7.95 -10.95 34.94
C MET A 1 8.18 -9.59 34.33
N THR A 2 8.65 -9.55 33.10
CA THR A 2 9.06 -8.35 32.36
C THR A 2 7.82 -7.52 32.03
N THR A 3 7.67 -6.37 32.68
CA THR A 3 6.85 -5.28 32.19
C THR A 3 7.44 -4.83 30.86
N VAL A 4 6.90 -5.37 29.77
CA VAL A 4 7.08 -4.77 28.45
C VAL A 4 6.61 -3.34 28.63
N LEU A 5 7.54 -2.38 28.56
CA LEU A 5 7.17 -0.98 28.57
C LEU A 5 6.24 -0.78 27.37
N GLU A 6 4.94 -0.74 27.63
CA GLU A 6 3.95 -0.31 26.67
C GLU A 6 4.31 1.15 26.35
N LYS A 7 5.14 1.29 25.33
CA LYS A 7 5.46 2.57 24.72
C LYS A 7 4.10 3.19 24.40
N PRO A 8 3.75 4.36 24.97
CA PRO A 8 2.45 4.97 24.75
C PRO A 8 2.23 5.00 23.25
N ALA A 9 1.11 4.43 22.80
CA ALA A 9 0.83 4.20 21.39
C ALA A 9 1.10 5.50 20.63
N ALA A 10 2.28 5.57 19.99
CA ALA A 10 2.72 6.77 19.34
C ALA A 10 1.74 6.99 18.19
N SER A 11 1.05 8.12 18.22
CA SER A 11 0.13 8.55 17.15
C SER A 11 0.70 8.16 15.79
N ALA A 12 -0.05 7.36 15.04
CA ALA A 12 0.41 6.89 13.76
C ALA A 12 0.70 8.10 12.86
N SER A 13 1.86 8.10 12.22
CA SER A 13 2.26 9.19 11.32
C SER A 13 1.82 8.86 9.91
N ILE A 14 1.00 9.73 9.32
CA ILE A 14 0.51 9.62 7.94
C ILE A 14 1.68 9.36 6.98
N TYR A 15 2.76 10.12 7.12
CA TYR A 15 3.93 9.98 6.26
C TYR A 15 4.56 8.59 6.36
N ARG A 16 4.77 8.07 7.57
CA ARG A 16 5.40 6.76 7.77
C ARG A 16 4.53 5.63 7.22
N VAL A 17 3.23 5.70 7.46
CA VAL A 17 2.25 4.71 6.98
C VAL A 17 2.08 4.80 5.47
N GLY A 18 2.02 6.00 4.89
CA GLY A 18 1.88 6.23 3.45
C GLY A 18 3.10 5.75 2.69
N MET A 19 4.31 6.05 3.16
CA MET A 19 5.55 5.58 2.54
C MET A 19 5.69 4.06 2.62
N SER A 20 5.42 3.44 3.78
CA SER A 20 5.54 1.99 3.92
C SER A 20 4.52 1.24 3.06
N LEU A 21 3.23 1.61 3.14
CA LEU A 21 2.18 0.98 2.34
C LEU A 21 2.33 1.26 0.85
N GLY A 22 2.69 2.49 0.47
CA GLY A 22 2.91 2.85 -0.92
C GLY A 22 4.04 2.03 -1.56
N ILE A 23 5.19 1.94 -0.91
CA ILE A 23 6.32 1.14 -1.42
C ILE A 23 5.94 -0.35 -1.45
N PHE A 24 5.29 -0.86 -0.41
CA PHE A 24 4.85 -2.26 -0.35
C PHE A 24 3.92 -2.63 -1.51
N LEU A 25 2.92 -1.79 -1.80
CA LEU A 25 1.99 -1.99 -2.91
C LEU A 25 2.68 -1.88 -4.27
N ALA A 26 3.55 -0.88 -4.46
CA ALA A 26 4.31 -0.72 -5.70
C ALA A 26 5.24 -1.92 -5.99
N VAL A 27 5.95 -2.41 -4.98
CA VAL A 27 6.81 -3.60 -5.11
C VAL A 27 5.97 -4.84 -5.39
N SER A 28 4.85 -5.02 -4.69
CA SER A 28 3.96 -6.15 -4.91
C SER A 28 3.38 -6.16 -6.34
N PHE A 29 2.96 -4.99 -6.84
CA PHE A 29 2.52 -4.83 -8.22
C PHE A 29 3.62 -5.24 -9.21
N ALA A 30 4.85 -4.74 -9.03
CA ALA A 30 5.97 -5.07 -9.91
C ALA A 30 6.27 -6.58 -9.92
N LEU A 31 6.26 -7.22 -8.75
CA LEU A 31 6.43 -8.66 -8.62
C LEU A 31 5.29 -9.44 -9.30
N CYS A 32 4.03 -9.02 -9.13
CA CYS A 32 2.89 -9.64 -9.80
C CYS A 32 2.99 -9.58 -11.33
N VAL A 33 3.43 -8.44 -11.88
CA VAL A 33 3.66 -8.29 -13.32
C VAL A 33 4.81 -9.17 -13.78
N ALA A 34 5.94 -9.18 -13.08
CA ALA A 34 7.10 -10.00 -13.42
C ALA A 34 6.76 -11.51 -13.39
N LEU A 35 6.03 -11.98 -12.38
CA LEU A 35 5.59 -13.37 -12.30
C LEU A 35 4.60 -13.75 -13.40
N GLY A 36 3.69 -12.86 -13.78
CA GLY A 36 2.78 -13.08 -14.90
C GLY A 36 3.47 -13.15 -16.27
N LEU A 37 4.68 -12.58 -16.40
CA LEU A 37 5.53 -12.71 -17.58
C LEU A 37 6.38 -13.98 -17.57
N LEU A 38 6.83 -14.41 -16.37
CA LEU A 38 7.67 -15.61 -16.20
C LEU A 38 6.87 -16.92 -16.22
N VAL A 39 5.63 -16.90 -15.72
CA VAL A 39 4.78 -18.07 -15.59
C VAL A 39 3.54 -17.92 -16.51
N PRO A 40 3.52 -18.58 -17.68
CA PRO A 40 2.38 -18.51 -18.58
C PRO A 40 1.12 -19.06 -17.90
N GLY A 41 0.06 -18.26 -17.87
CA GLY A 41 -1.24 -18.57 -17.23
C GLY A 41 -1.46 -17.95 -15.85
N ALA A 42 -0.42 -17.39 -15.21
CA ALA A 42 -0.56 -16.66 -13.94
C ALA A 42 -1.00 -15.20 -14.21
N HIS A 43 -2.24 -15.00 -14.63
CA HIS A 43 -2.79 -13.67 -14.94
C HIS A 43 -3.17 -12.87 -13.68
N MET A 44 -2.23 -12.69 -12.74
CA MET A 44 -2.46 -11.94 -11.49
C MET A 44 -2.71 -10.44 -11.71
N TYR A 45 -2.32 -9.92 -12.88
CA TYR A 45 -2.63 -8.54 -13.29
C TYR A 45 -4.14 -8.30 -13.42
N GLN A 46 -4.97 -9.32 -13.68
CA GLN A 46 -6.43 -9.17 -13.84
C GLN A 46 -7.10 -8.55 -12.61
N SER A 47 -6.59 -8.83 -11.41
CA SER A 47 -7.08 -8.24 -10.16
C SER A 47 -6.86 -6.73 -10.06
N TRP A 48 -5.94 -6.18 -10.86
CA TRP A 48 -5.57 -4.76 -10.84
C TRP A 48 -6.34 -3.93 -11.86
N LEU A 49 -6.81 -4.49 -12.99
CA LEU A 49 -7.60 -3.74 -13.99
C LEU A 49 -8.81 -3.00 -13.42
N PRO A 50 -9.67 -3.61 -12.57
CA PRO A 50 -10.83 -2.89 -12.04
C PRO A 50 -10.43 -1.74 -11.09
N LEU A 51 -9.20 -1.77 -10.58
CA LEU A 51 -8.69 -0.77 -9.66
C LEU A 51 -7.95 0.38 -10.37
N LEU A 52 -7.59 0.24 -11.66
CA LEU A 52 -6.82 1.25 -12.41
C LEU A 52 -7.45 1.57 -13.78
N PRO A 53 -8.24 2.67 -13.90
CA PRO A 53 -8.78 3.11 -15.18
C PRO A 53 -7.67 3.64 -16.08
N GLY A 54 -7.26 2.85 -17.08
CA GLY A 54 -6.28 3.25 -18.11
C GLY A 54 -5.13 2.27 -18.35
N VAL A 55 -4.98 1.24 -17.52
CA VAL A 55 -3.92 0.24 -17.67
C VAL A 55 -4.35 -0.78 -18.72
N THR A 56 -3.65 -0.82 -19.85
CA THR A 56 -3.82 -1.83 -20.91
C THR A 56 -2.61 -2.77 -20.92
N TRP A 57 -2.86 -4.08 -20.93
CA TRP A 57 -1.82 -5.11 -20.77
C TRP A 57 -0.59 -4.93 -21.70
N ILE A 58 0.59 -5.27 -21.18
CA ILE A 58 1.92 -5.32 -21.83
C ILE A 58 2.53 -4.03 -22.41
N SER A 59 1.95 -2.87 -22.15
CA SER A 59 2.59 -1.60 -22.49
C SER A 59 3.43 -1.04 -21.32
N LEU A 60 4.66 -0.59 -21.61
CA LEU A 60 5.51 0.14 -20.66
C LEU A 60 4.79 1.33 -19.97
N PRO A 61 4.00 2.16 -20.67
CA PRO A 61 3.22 3.21 -20.00
C PRO A 61 2.22 2.66 -18.98
N SER A 62 1.56 1.54 -19.27
CA SER A 62 0.61 0.91 -18.35
C SER A 62 1.29 0.34 -17.11
N PHE A 63 2.51 -0.18 -17.24
CA PHE A 63 3.31 -0.61 -16.09
C PHE A 63 3.69 0.57 -15.17
N LEU A 64 4.18 1.67 -15.74
CA LEU A 64 4.55 2.86 -14.96
C LEU A 64 3.32 3.50 -14.29
N LEU A 65 2.21 3.57 -15.02
CA LEU A 65 0.94 4.06 -14.48
C LEU A 65 0.48 3.17 -13.31
N GLY A 66 0.61 1.85 -13.45
CA GLY A 66 0.32 0.90 -12.37
C GLY A 66 1.17 1.07 -11.11
N LEU A 67 2.46 1.39 -11.27
CA LEU A 67 3.34 1.72 -10.14
C LEU A 67 2.92 3.00 -9.41
N ILE A 68 2.59 4.05 -10.16
CA ILE A 68 2.18 5.33 -9.59
C ILE A 68 0.85 5.19 -8.84
N GLU A 69 -0.13 4.55 -9.47
CA GLU A 69 -1.46 4.34 -8.91
C GLU A 69 -1.42 3.42 -7.67
N SER A 70 -0.68 2.31 -7.72
CA SER A 70 -0.52 1.42 -6.55
C SER A 70 0.16 2.13 -5.37
N PHE A 71 1.16 2.98 -5.64
CA PHE A 71 1.77 3.83 -4.62
C PHE A 71 0.77 4.85 -4.06
N ALA A 72 -0.01 5.50 -4.93
CA ALA A 72 -1.05 6.45 -4.54
C ALA A 72 -2.14 5.79 -3.69
N TYR A 73 -2.52 4.54 -3.97
CA TYR A 73 -3.44 3.78 -3.12
C TYR A 73 -2.89 3.55 -1.71
N GLY A 74 -1.58 3.33 -1.56
CA GLY A 74 -0.95 3.25 -0.24
C GLY A 74 -1.07 4.55 0.56
N TRP A 75 -0.92 5.68 -0.13
CA TRP A 75 -1.14 7.01 0.46
C TRP A 75 -2.61 7.29 0.77
N TYR A 76 -3.53 6.89 -0.10
CA TYR A 76 -4.97 6.96 0.16
C TYR A 76 -5.33 6.20 1.45
N ILE A 77 -4.83 4.96 1.59
CA ILE A 77 -5.03 4.18 2.82
C ILE A 77 -4.46 4.94 4.02
N ALA A 78 -3.24 5.48 3.93
CA ALA A 78 -2.64 6.21 5.04
C ALA A 78 -3.44 7.47 5.43
N LEU A 79 -3.90 8.25 4.45
CA LEU A 79 -4.68 9.47 4.69
C LEU A 79 -6.03 9.20 5.34
N VAL A 80 -6.66 8.06 5.03
CA VAL A 80 -7.96 7.68 5.62
C VAL A 80 -7.77 6.92 6.93
N PHE A 81 -6.90 5.90 6.95
CA PHE A 81 -6.73 5.01 8.08
C PHE A 81 -6.07 5.69 9.29
N VAL A 82 -5.02 6.49 9.08
CA VAL A 82 -4.28 7.10 10.18
C VAL A 82 -5.13 8.05 11.05
N PRO A 83 -5.92 8.99 10.51
CA PRO A 83 -6.78 9.82 11.36
C PRO A 83 -7.84 8.99 12.09
N ILE A 84 -8.42 7.96 11.44
CA ILE A 84 -9.37 7.05 12.07
C ILE A 84 -8.70 6.28 13.21
N TYR A 85 -7.51 5.72 12.97
CA TYR A 85 -6.73 5.01 13.98
C TYR A 85 -6.40 5.92 15.17
N ASN A 86 -5.93 7.13 14.90
CA ASN A 86 -5.59 8.10 15.95
C ASN A 86 -6.82 8.60 16.72
N PHE A 87 -8.01 8.61 16.11
CA PHE A 87 -9.27 8.96 16.78
C PHE A 87 -9.66 7.91 17.84
N PHE A 88 -9.48 6.62 17.53
CA PHE A 88 -9.77 5.52 18.45
C PHE A 88 -8.59 5.13 19.35
N ALA A 89 -7.38 5.59 19.04
CA ALA A 89 -6.19 5.33 19.84
C ALA A 89 -6.37 5.93 21.25
N PRO A 90 -6.01 5.19 22.32
CA PRO A 90 -5.99 5.73 23.66
C PRO A 90 -5.15 7.02 23.67
N LYS A 91 -5.75 8.13 24.09
CA LYS A 91 -4.99 9.35 24.30
C LYS A 91 -4.01 9.06 25.43
N ALA A 92 -2.71 9.19 25.17
CA ALA A 92 -1.74 9.32 26.24
C ALA A 92 -2.08 10.64 26.95
N GLN A 93 -2.87 10.54 28.01
CA GLN A 93 -3.21 11.67 28.87
C GLN A 93 -1.88 12.20 29.43
N LYS A 94 -1.54 13.44 29.11
CA LYS A 94 -0.47 14.15 29.82
C LYS A 94 -0.88 14.39 31.26
#